data_AF-A0A174JRZ3-F1
#
_entry.id   AF-A0A174JRZ3-F1
#
_cell.length_a   1.000
_cell.length_b   1.000
_cell.length_c   1.000
_cell.angle_alpha   90.00
_cell.angle_beta   90.00
_cell.angle_gamma   90.00
#
_symmetry.space_group_name_H-M   'P 1'
#
loop_
_entity.id
_entity.type
_entity.pdbx_description
1 polymer ?
#
loop_
_entity_poly.entity_id
_entity_poly.type
_entity_poly.pdbx_seq_one_letter_code
_entity_poly.pdbx_strand_id
1 'polypeptide(L)'
;MNILYIHTHDSGRVLGPYGYAVPTPNLEAFAKQAAVFRNCYCAGPTCSPSRAAMLSGTYPHQNGMLGLAQRGFSMDYEKHLVRFLNRNGYRTVLDGIQHEAGWYLDTKQGAETIGYQEEISCLSDGYRQEDLTEWDKKNADRAAEWIGNYDGKKPFFLSYGMYATHRRFPDVIDRDINEDFVLPPGPIPDSRETRKDFARYMTSAKSADLCVGRVLDALKEKGLTEETVILVTTDHGLAEPFCKCTLYDSGIGVALLIRAPGKRANGHVVDGLVSHLDVFPTLCDLLGIEKPGYLEGVSAVPMLDDPEAKIRDEIFAEVNFHTSYEPIRCIRTERYKYIRYYDASYLRINQSNIDESLTKDYFNERGLKEQHKYEEALYDLVFDVGERRNLAGLPEFGTVEKALAARLDRHLRETDDPIRNGGISVLPEWKVNRKECLTASSKNPEDYVSAVNSNRKRS
;
A
#
# COMPACT_ATOMS: atom_id res chain seq x y z
N MET A 1 1.28 22.69 13.49
CA MET A 1 1.80 22.03 12.29
C MET A 1 0.67 21.24 11.67
N ASN A 2 0.46 21.35 10.36
CA ASN A 2 -0.54 20.60 9.60
C ASN A 2 0.05 19.30 9.07
N ILE A 3 -0.80 18.40 8.57
CA ILE A 3 -0.42 17.19 7.86
C ILE A 3 -1.15 17.14 6.52
N LEU A 4 -0.38 16.95 5.44
CA LEU A 4 -0.90 16.62 4.13
C LEU A 4 -0.46 15.18 3.79
N TYR A 5 -1.42 14.29 3.65
CA TYR A 5 -1.21 12.89 3.27
C TYR A 5 -1.72 12.68 1.86
N ILE A 6 -0.81 12.50 0.90
CA ILE A 6 -1.15 12.20 -0.49
C ILE A 6 -0.79 10.74 -0.75
N HIS A 7 -1.69 9.98 -1.36
CA HIS A 7 -1.39 8.61 -1.71
C HIS A 7 -1.94 8.16 -3.05
N THR A 8 -1.13 7.38 -3.75
CA THR A 8 -1.56 6.63 -4.92
C THR A 8 -2.11 5.26 -4.51
N HIS A 9 -2.49 4.47 -5.50
CA HIS A 9 -2.93 3.09 -5.37
C HIS A 9 -2.06 2.20 -6.27
N ASP A 10 -1.50 1.11 -5.75
CA ASP A 10 -0.77 0.08 -6.53
C ASP A 10 0.49 0.58 -7.28
N SER A 11 1.24 1.54 -6.76
CA SER A 11 2.44 2.06 -7.47
C SER A 11 3.75 1.37 -7.05
N GLY A 12 3.79 0.74 -5.88
CA GLY A 12 5.03 0.27 -5.24
C GLY A 12 6.11 1.37 -5.21
N ARG A 13 7.31 1.02 -5.67
CA ARG A 13 8.42 1.96 -5.90
C ARG A 13 8.59 2.35 -7.36
N VAL A 14 7.61 2.06 -8.22
CA VAL A 14 7.77 2.20 -9.68
C VAL A 14 7.43 3.63 -10.11
N LEU A 15 8.25 4.58 -9.64
CA LEU A 15 8.09 6.03 -9.81
C LEU A 15 9.47 6.69 -10.07
N GLY A 16 9.47 7.90 -10.65
CA GLY A 16 10.68 8.67 -10.99
C GLY A 16 11.67 8.84 -9.84
N PRO A 17 11.26 9.28 -8.64
CA PRO A 17 12.16 9.42 -7.47
C PRO A 17 12.87 8.13 -7.05
N TYR A 18 12.39 6.97 -7.51
CA TYR A 18 12.96 5.66 -7.20
C TYR A 18 13.82 5.11 -8.35
N GLY A 19 14.08 5.89 -9.40
CA GLY A 19 14.96 5.54 -10.51
C GLY A 19 14.27 4.79 -11.66
N TYR A 20 12.93 4.68 -11.64
CA TYR A 20 12.18 4.15 -12.77
C TYR A 20 11.90 5.26 -13.78
N ALA A 21 11.97 4.95 -15.07
CA ALA A 21 11.69 5.89 -16.16
C ALA A 21 10.18 6.14 -16.34
N VAL A 22 9.48 6.46 -15.25
CA VAL A 22 8.05 6.79 -15.21
C VAL A 22 7.93 8.32 -15.12
N PRO A 23 7.12 8.98 -15.98
CA PRO A 23 7.11 10.44 -16.08
C PRO A 23 6.39 11.07 -14.88
N THR A 24 7.12 11.26 -13.78
CA THR A 24 6.62 11.87 -12.54
C THR A 24 7.44 13.10 -12.11
N PRO A 25 7.50 14.16 -12.94
CA PRO A 25 8.34 15.33 -12.67
C PRO A 25 7.95 16.12 -11.42
N ASN A 26 6.67 16.14 -11.02
CA ASN A 26 6.25 16.84 -9.79
C ASN A 26 6.73 16.09 -8.54
N LEU A 27 6.63 14.76 -8.55
CA LEU A 27 7.20 13.91 -7.51
C LEU A 27 8.72 14.01 -7.45
N GLU A 28 9.41 14.10 -8.59
CA GLU A 28 10.87 14.33 -8.63
C GLU A 28 11.25 15.72 -8.07
N ALA A 29 10.45 16.74 -8.35
CA ALA A 29 10.63 18.07 -7.77
C ALA A 29 10.40 18.06 -6.26
N PHE A 30 9.36 17.35 -5.78
CA PHE A 30 9.08 17.18 -4.36
C PHE A 30 10.16 16.38 -3.64
N ALA A 31 10.69 15.32 -4.26
CA ALA A 31 11.77 14.49 -3.73
C ALA A 31 13.04 15.28 -3.41
N LYS A 32 13.34 16.33 -4.19
CA LYS A 32 14.47 17.26 -3.90
C LYS A 32 14.29 18.08 -2.63
N GLN A 33 13.10 18.05 -2.02
CA GLN A 33 12.74 18.80 -0.82
C GLN A 33 12.22 17.89 0.31
N ALA A 34 12.23 16.57 0.11
CA ALA A 34 11.71 15.58 1.05
C ALA A 34 12.77 14.53 1.36
N ALA A 35 12.65 13.86 2.50
CA ALA A 35 13.37 12.63 2.75
C ALA A 35 12.76 11.51 1.89
N VAL A 36 13.57 10.84 1.08
CA VAL A 36 13.14 9.74 0.20
C VAL A 36 13.60 8.41 0.80
N PHE A 37 12.66 7.62 1.32
CA PHE A 37 12.98 6.34 1.96
C PHE A 37 13.05 5.22 0.92
N ARG A 38 14.26 4.72 0.64
CA ARG A 38 14.45 3.66 -0.37
C ARG A 38 14.02 2.28 0.10
N ASN A 39 14.05 2.07 1.42
CA ASN A 39 13.79 0.80 2.06
C ASN A 39 12.55 0.84 2.96
N CYS A 40 11.44 1.39 2.45
CA CYS A 40 10.13 1.37 3.11
C CYS A 40 9.25 0.19 2.66
N TYR A 41 8.64 -0.52 3.60
CA TYR A 41 7.82 -1.71 3.36
C TYR A 41 6.45 -1.64 4.02
N CYS A 42 5.39 -2.02 3.29
CA CYS A 42 4.07 -2.15 3.89
C CYS A 42 3.95 -3.45 4.71
N ALA A 43 3.08 -3.43 5.72
CA ALA A 43 2.88 -4.58 6.61
C ALA A 43 1.88 -5.61 6.05
N GLY A 44 1.10 -5.25 5.02
CA GLY A 44 0.21 -6.20 4.35
C GLY A 44 -0.11 -5.78 2.91
N PRO A 45 0.45 -6.42 1.87
CA PRO A 45 0.43 -5.95 0.48
C PRO A 45 -0.90 -6.19 -0.24
N THR A 46 -1.98 -5.75 0.38
CA THR A 46 -3.36 -5.74 -0.08
C THR A 46 -3.96 -4.40 0.31
N CYS A 47 -4.77 -3.77 -0.55
CA CYS A 47 -5.18 -2.37 -0.42
C CYS A 47 -5.64 -1.98 1.00
N SER A 48 -6.75 -2.55 1.49
CA SER A 48 -7.30 -2.21 2.82
C SER A 48 -6.38 -2.58 3.98
N PRO A 49 -5.83 -3.81 4.06
CA PRO A 49 -4.91 -4.18 5.15
C PRO A 49 -3.64 -3.31 5.21
N SER A 50 -3.07 -2.93 4.06
CA SER A 50 -1.89 -2.06 4.03
C SER A 50 -2.18 -0.69 4.66
N ARG A 51 -3.26 -0.07 4.19
CA ARG A 51 -3.67 1.27 4.61
C ARG A 51 -4.07 1.29 6.08
N ALA A 52 -4.86 0.30 6.50
CA ALA A 52 -5.23 0.10 7.90
C ALA A 52 -4.00 -0.08 8.78
N ALA A 53 -2.98 -0.82 8.33
CA ALA A 53 -1.75 -1.02 9.07
C ALA A 53 -0.96 0.29 9.24
N MET A 54 -0.79 1.05 8.17
CA MET A 54 -0.13 2.36 8.22
C MET A 54 -0.86 3.36 9.12
N LEU A 55 -2.18 3.47 8.97
CA LEU A 55 -3.01 4.47 9.65
C LEU A 55 -3.41 4.04 11.06
N SER A 56 -3.15 2.81 11.49
CA SER A 56 -3.27 2.38 12.89
C SER A 56 -1.92 2.16 13.58
N GLY A 57 -0.83 2.05 12.82
CA GLY A 57 0.50 1.71 13.35
C GLY A 57 0.58 0.31 13.95
N THR A 58 -0.30 -0.60 13.54
CA THR A 58 -0.39 -1.99 14.02
C THR A 58 -0.59 -2.97 12.86
N TYR A 59 -0.23 -4.24 13.04
CA TYR A 59 -0.39 -5.25 11.99
C TYR A 59 -1.87 -5.52 11.66
N PRO A 60 -2.20 -5.93 10.42
CA PRO A 60 -3.57 -6.31 10.04
C PRO A 60 -4.25 -7.27 11.03
N HIS A 61 -3.54 -8.25 11.59
CA HIS A 61 -4.09 -9.17 12.59
C HIS A 61 -4.44 -8.52 13.93
N GLN A 62 -3.81 -7.39 14.29
CA GLN A 62 -4.08 -6.65 15.53
C GLN A 62 -5.13 -5.54 15.37
N ASN A 63 -5.20 -4.93 14.17
CA ASN A 63 -6.23 -3.93 13.87
C ASN A 63 -7.53 -4.56 13.35
N GLY A 64 -7.51 -5.80 12.89
CA GLY A 64 -8.67 -6.56 12.43
C GLY A 64 -8.90 -6.54 10.92
N MET A 65 -8.21 -5.67 10.16
CA MET A 65 -8.34 -5.59 8.71
C MET A 65 -7.63 -6.76 8.01
N LEU A 66 -8.18 -7.96 8.11
CA LEU A 66 -7.54 -9.17 7.56
C LEU A 66 -7.64 -9.28 6.04
N GLY A 67 -8.48 -8.47 5.39
CA GLY A 67 -8.76 -8.51 3.96
C GLY A 67 -9.39 -7.21 3.45
N LEU A 68 -9.98 -7.26 2.26
CA LEU A 68 -10.52 -6.07 1.59
C LEU A 68 -11.83 -5.56 2.22
N ALA A 69 -11.90 -4.25 2.51
CA ALA A 69 -13.05 -3.63 3.17
C ALA A 69 -14.37 -3.84 2.40
N GLN A 70 -14.34 -3.71 1.07
CA GLN A 70 -15.48 -3.95 0.20
C GLN A 70 -15.96 -5.41 0.14
N ARG A 71 -15.21 -6.31 0.78
CA ARG A 71 -15.54 -7.74 0.90
C ARG A 71 -16.01 -8.12 2.30
N GLY A 72 -16.34 -7.12 3.13
CA GLY A 72 -16.92 -7.30 4.46
C GLY A 72 -15.90 -7.34 5.61
N PHE A 73 -14.61 -7.20 5.32
CA PHE A 73 -13.58 -7.04 6.35
C PHE A 73 -13.64 -5.63 6.94
N SER A 74 -13.24 -5.47 8.19
CA SER A 74 -13.24 -4.20 8.90
C SER A 74 -12.10 -4.16 9.92
N MET A 75 -11.78 -2.97 10.43
CA MET A 75 -10.82 -2.78 11.52
C MET A 75 -11.50 -2.18 12.75
N ASP A 76 -10.77 -2.17 13.86
CA ASP A 76 -11.04 -1.29 14.98
C ASP A 76 -10.71 0.17 14.61
N TYR A 77 -11.72 0.89 14.14
CA TYR A 77 -11.56 2.29 13.72
C TYR A 77 -11.19 3.23 14.87
N GLU A 78 -11.34 2.86 16.15
CA GLU A 78 -10.89 3.69 17.28
C GLU A 78 -9.37 3.85 17.35
N LYS A 79 -8.63 2.90 16.77
CA LYS A 79 -7.18 2.94 16.61
C LYS A 79 -6.72 3.74 15.38
N HIS A 80 -7.64 4.19 14.52
CA HIS A 80 -7.30 4.90 13.30
C HIS A 80 -6.73 6.31 13.59
N LEU A 81 -5.68 6.70 12.86
CA LEU A 81 -4.95 7.96 13.00
C LEU A 81 -5.87 9.17 13.01
N VAL A 82 -6.87 9.18 12.13
CA VAL A 82 -7.89 10.25 12.07
C VAL A 82 -8.62 10.43 13.39
N ARG A 83 -9.06 9.35 14.06
CA ARG A 83 -9.73 9.46 15.37
C ARG A 83 -8.78 9.94 16.46
N PHE A 84 -7.53 9.52 16.40
CA PHE A 84 -6.50 10.04 17.29
C PHE A 84 -6.24 11.54 17.07
N LEU A 85 -6.12 12.00 15.83
CA LEU A 85 -5.91 13.41 15.48
C LEU A 85 -7.12 14.27 15.86
N ASN A 86 -8.34 13.77 15.67
CA ASN A 86 -9.57 14.43 16.14
C ASN A 86 -9.54 14.71 17.64
N ARG A 87 -9.14 13.70 18.45
CA ARG A 87 -8.99 13.84 19.90
C ARG A 87 -7.91 14.84 20.30
N ASN A 88 -6.94 15.08 19.41
CA ASN A 88 -5.85 16.05 19.58
C ASN A 88 -6.11 17.39 18.86
N GLY A 89 -7.37 17.70 18.55
CA GLY A 89 -7.78 19.03 18.10
C GLY A 89 -7.55 19.32 16.62
N TYR A 90 -7.19 18.31 15.82
CA TYR A 90 -7.04 18.47 14.37
C TYR A 90 -8.41 18.54 13.68
N ARG A 91 -8.40 19.28 12.56
CA ARG A 91 -9.44 19.24 11.54
C ARG A 91 -9.10 18.15 10.52
N THR A 92 -9.82 17.04 10.50
CA THR A 92 -9.52 15.91 9.59
C THR A 92 -10.43 15.91 8.37
N VAL A 93 -9.84 15.82 7.19
CA VAL A 93 -10.52 15.96 5.90
C VAL A 93 -10.15 14.80 4.98
N LEU A 94 -11.15 14.20 4.35
CA LEU A 94 -11.00 13.20 3.31
C LEU A 94 -11.31 13.81 1.94
N ASP A 95 -10.43 13.56 0.97
CA ASP A 95 -10.65 13.80 -0.45
C ASP A 95 -10.17 12.60 -1.27
N GLY A 96 -11.06 12.05 -2.09
CA GLY A 96 -10.81 10.86 -2.89
C GLY A 96 -10.81 9.55 -2.09
N ILE A 97 -9.95 8.62 -2.50
CA ILE A 97 -9.95 7.23 -2.03
C ILE A 97 -9.48 7.13 -0.57
N GLN A 98 -10.17 6.30 0.22
CA GLN A 98 -9.72 5.83 1.54
C GLN A 98 -9.37 4.33 1.47
N HIS A 99 -10.34 3.49 1.10
CA HIS A 99 -10.25 2.03 0.95
C HIS A 99 -10.01 1.20 2.23
N GLU A 100 -10.21 1.74 3.41
CA GLU A 100 -10.25 1.03 4.70
C GLU A 100 -11.67 0.68 5.18
N ALA A 101 -12.71 1.31 4.62
CA ALA A 101 -14.11 1.11 5.01
C ALA A 101 -15.04 1.01 3.80
N GLY A 102 -15.81 -0.08 3.70
CA GLY A 102 -16.81 -0.25 2.65
C GLY A 102 -16.23 -0.21 1.22
N TRP A 103 -17.00 0.33 0.28
CA TRP A 103 -16.57 0.50 -1.11
C TRP A 103 -15.70 1.76 -1.26
N TYR A 104 -14.57 1.67 -1.94
CA TYR A 104 -13.58 2.75 -2.02
C TYR A 104 -14.06 4.02 -2.75
N LEU A 105 -15.11 3.94 -3.57
CA LEU A 105 -15.76 5.11 -4.19
C LEU A 105 -16.97 5.62 -3.39
N ASP A 106 -17.39 4.93 -2.34
CA ASP A 106 -18.36 5.48 -1.38
C ASP A 106 -17.61 6.29 -0.31
N THR A 107 -17.07 7.42 -0.74
CA THR A 107 -16.18 8.25 0.07
C THR A 107 -16.89 8.79 1.31
N LYS A 108 -18.19 9.11 1.20
CA LYS A 108 -19.02 9.57 2.31
C LYS A 108 -19.21 8.50 3.38
N GLN A 109 -19.63 7.28 3.02
CA GLN A 109 -19.76 6.20 3.99
C GLN A 109 -18.40 5.85 4.62
N GLY A 110 -17.33 5.84 3.81
CA GLY A 110 -15.98 5.62 4.29
C GLY A 110 -15.55 6.66 5.32
N ALA A 111 -15.76 7.95 5.01
CA ALA A 111 -15.46 9.07 5.90
C ALA A 111 -16.19 8.96 7.25
N GLU A 112 -17.49 8.70 7.22
CA GLU A 112 -18.33 8.54 8.42
C GLU A 112 -17.87 7.36 9.29
N THR A 113 -17.57 6.22 8.65
CA THR A 113 -17.14 5.00 9.34
C THR A 113 -15.78 5.21 10.02
N ILE A 114 -14.80 5.73 9.27
CA ILE A 114 -13.44 5.98 9.77
C ILE A 114 -13.44 7.09 10.82
N GLY A 115 -14.29 8.10 10.66
CA GLY A 115 -14.43 9.24 11.57
C GLY A 115 -13.74 10.51 11.06
N TYR A 116 -13.62 10.70 9.75
CA TYR A 116 -13.26 12.00 9.19
C TYR A 116 -14.34 13.04 9.53
N GLN A 117 -13.93 14.28 9.76
CA GLN A 117 -14.85 15.38 10.10
C GLN A 117 -15.44 16.06 8.87
N GLU A 118 -14.71 16.01 7.74
CA GLU A 118 -15.11 16.55 6.46
C GLU A 118 -14.79 15.57 5.33
N GLU A 119 -15.66 15.55 4.33
CA GLU A 119 -15.51 14.79 3.10
C GLU A 119 -15.79 15.74 1.94
N ILE A 120 -14.82 15.92 1.06
CA ILE A 120 -14.84 16.96 0.01
C ILE A 120 -14.74 16.41 -1.41
N SER A 121 -14.75 15.08 -1.57
CA SER A 121 -14.57 14.45 -2.88
C SER A 121 -15.73 14.77 -3.80
N CYS A 122 -15.45 14.90 -5.09
CA CYS A 122 -16.48 14.91 -6.11
C CYS A 122 -17.16 13.53 -6.19
N LEU A 123 -18.44 13.52 -6.59
CA LEU A 123 -19.12 12.26 -6.95
C LEU A 123 -18.38 11.58 -8.11
N SER A 124 -18.18 10.26 -8.01
CA SER A 124 -17.60 9.44 -9.07
C SER A 124 -18.62 8.97 -10.12
N ASP A 125 -19.88 9.41 -10.01
CA ASP A 125 -20.96 8.98 -10.91
C ASP A 125 -20.66 9.35 -12.37
N GLY A 126 -20.87 8.38 -13.26
CA GLY A 126 -20.68 8.55 -14.71
C GLY A 126 -19.24 8.31 -15.20
N TYR A 127 -18.28 8.10 -14.31
CA TYR A 127 -16.94 7.66 -14.71
C TYR A 127 -16.89 6.15 -14.95
N ARG A 128 -16.25 5.73 -16.04
CA ARG A 128 -15.75 4.35 -16.17
C ARG A 128 -14.50 4.21 -15.31
N GLN A 129 -14.12 2.97 -14.97
CA GLN A 129 -12.92 2.74 -14.16
C GLN A 129 -11.66 3.28 -14.84
N GLU A 130 -11.56 3.09 -16.16
CA GLU A 130 -10.46 3.59 -17.00
C GLU A 130 -10.36 5.12 -17.02
N ASP A 131 -11.44 5.83 -16.67
CA ASP A 131 -11.53 7.30 -16.70
C ASP A 131 -11.40 7.92 -15.30
N LEU A 132 -11.22 7.12 -14.24
CA LEU A 132 -11.12 7.61 -12.86
C LEU A 132 -9.87 8.48 -12.62
N THR A 133 -8.87 8.45 -13.51
CA THR A 133 -7.77 9.42 -13.48
C THR A 133 -8.23 10.86 -13.72
N GLU A 134 -9.34 11.07 -14.43
CA GLU A 134 -9.95 12.40 -14.57
C GLU A 134 -10.78 12.78 -13.33
N TRP A 135 -11.32 11.79 -12.61
CA TRP A 135 -11.94 12.01 -11.30
C TRP A 135 -10.88 12.44 -10.27
N ASP A 136 -9.72 11.80 -10.27
CA ASP A 136 -8.57 12.19 -9.45
C ASP A 136 -8.20 13.66 -9.65
N LYS A 137 -8.10 14.13 -10.91
CA LYS A 137 -7.80 15.54 -11.22
C LYS A 137 -8.84 16.50 -10.65
N LYS A 138 -10.13 16.16 -10.74
CA LYS A 138 -11.20 16.97 -10.14
C LYS A 138 -11.08 17.05 -8.62
N ASN A 139 -10.72 15.93 -7.97
CA ASN A 139 -10.48 15.92 -6.53
C ASN A 139 -9.21 16.72 -6.18
N ALA A 140 -8.13 16.65 -6.98
CA ALA A 140 -6.96 17.50 -6.77
C ALA A 140 -7.31 19.00 -6.75
N ASP A 141 -8.24 19.43 -7.61
CA ASP A 141 -8.76 20.80 -7.58
C ASP A 141 -9.61 21.10 -6.33
N ARG A 142 -10.36 20.12 -5.80
CA ARG A 142 -11.09 20.25 -4.52
C ARG A 142 -10.16 20.36 -3.33
N ALA A 143 -9.14 19.50 -3.23
CA ALA A 143 -8.09 19.62 -2.22
C ALA A 143 -7.39 20.98 -2.32
N ALA A 144 -7.02 21.42 -3.52
CA ALA A 144 -6.40 22.73 -3.74
C ALA A 144 -7.30 23.90 -3.32
N GLU A 145 -8.59 23.86 -3.68
CA GLU A 145 -9.58 24.86 -3.26
C GLU A 145 -9.74 24.89 -1.74
N TRP A 146 -9.83 23.72 -1.10
CA TRP A 146 -9.96 23.60 0.35
C TRP A 146 -8.73 24.20 1.05
N ILE A 147 -7.52 23.88 0.58
CA ILE A 147 -6.26 24.46 1.09
C ILE A 147 -6.27 25.98 0.90
N GLY A 148 -6.67 26.47 -0.27
CA GLY A 148 -6.78 27.90 -0.56
C GLY A 148 -7.73 28.64 0.40
N ASN A 149 -8.80 27.98 0.83
CA ASN A 149 -9.80 28.50 1.76
C ASN A 149 -9.51 28.21 3.24
N TYR A 150 -8.41 27.53 3.57
CA TYR A 150 -8.04 27.25 4.94
C TYR A 150 -7.87 28.56 5.75
N ASP A 151 -8.50 28.61 6.92
CA ASP A 151 -8.66 29.80 7.75
C ASP A 151 -7.64 29.92 8.90
N GLY A 152 -6.76 28.92 9.04
CA GLY A 152 -5.69 28.92 10.05
C GLY A 152 -6.15 28.64 11.49
N LYS A 153 -7.44 28.37 11.75
CA LYS A 153 -7.94 28.28 13.13
C LYS A 153 -7.57 26.99 13.86
N LYS A 154 -7.50 25.87 13.14
CA LYS A 154 -7.16 24.54 13.69
C LYS A 154 -6.23 23.81 12.73
N PRO A 155 -5.14 23.18 13.22
CA PRO A 155 -4.28 22.42 12.34
C PRO A 155 -5.08 21.33 11.63
N PHE A 156 -4.72 21.04 10.38
CA PHE A 156 -5.46 20.06 9.60
C PHE A 156 -4.69 18.77 9.36
N PHE A 157 -5.43 17.70 9.11
CA PHE A 157 -4.98 16.51 8.41
C PHE A 157 -5.84 16.37 7.16
N LEU A 158 -5.23 16.51 5.98
CA LEU A 158 -5.91 16.34 4.71
C LEU A 158 -5.37 15.07 4.05
N SER A 159 -6.23 14.07 3.90
CA SER A 159 -5.96 12.88 3.09
C SER A 159 -6.45 13.12 1.67
N TYR A 160 -5.54 13.14 0.71
CA TYR A 160 -5.85 13.14 -0.72
C TYR A 160 -5.46 11.80 -1.34
N GLY A 161 -6.47 11.00 -1.63
CA GLY A 161 -6.31 9.66 -2.16
C GLY A 161 -6.70 9.53 -3.62
N MET A 162 -5.80 9.02 -4.44
CA MET A 162 -6.05 8.82 -5.86
C MET A 162 -6.50 7.39 -6.16
N TYR A 163 -7.35 7.24 -7.18
CA TYR A 163 -7.54 5.98 -7.86
C TYR A 163 -6.27 5.57 -8.60
N ALA A 164 -5.59 6.51 -9.25
CA ALA A 164 -4.30 6.26 -9.88
C ALA A 164 -3.28 5.77 -8.83
N THR A 165 -2.54 4.69 -9.07
CA THR A 165 -2.36 3.92 -10.30
C THR A 165 -3.02 2.55 -10.24
N HIS A 166 -4.24 2.43 -9.73
CA HIS A 166 -5.00 1.18 -9.70
C HIS A 166 -5.49 0.78 -11.10
N ARG A 167 -5.76 -0.51 -11.31
CA ARG A 167 -6.36 -1.04 -12.55
C ARG A 167 -7.90 -0.93 -12.54
N ARG A 168 -8.56 -0.67 -13.66
CA ARG A 168 -8.08 -0.58 -15.03
C ARG A 168 -7.46 0.79 -15.33
N PHE A 169 -6.32 0.76 -16.00
CA PHE A 169 -5.63 1.95 -16.48
C PHE A 169 -6.38 2.62 -17.63
N PRO A 170 -6.04 3.88 -17.98
CA PRO A 170 -6.58 4.55 -19.16
C PRO A 170 -6.42 3.70 -20.43
N ASP A 171 -7.48 3.68 -21.25
CA ASP A 171 -7.50 2.92 -22.51
C ASP A 171 -6.46 3.44 -23.51
N VAL A 172 -6.31 4.77 -23.55
CA VAL A 172 -5.42 5.52 -24.44
C VAL A 172 -4.12 5.82 -23.70
N ILE A 173 -3.01 5.36 -24.26
CA ILE A 173 -1.67 5.64 -23.76
C ILE A 173 -1.34 7.11 -24.06
N ASP A 174 -0.75 7.80 -23.09
CA ASP A 174 -0.31 9.18 -23.27
C ASP A 174 0.65 9.31 -24.46
N ARG A 175 0.47 10.37 -25.26
CA ARG A 175 1.22 10.59 -26.51
C ARG A 175 2.75 10.66 -26.33
N ASP A 176 3.22 11.00 -25.13
CA ASP A 176 4.64 11.13 -24.82
C ASP A 176 5.25 9.78 -24.38
N ILE A 177 4.44 8.72 -24.26
CA ILE A 177 4.85 7.38 -23.87
C ILE A 177 4.79 6.47 -25.10
N ASN A 178 5.96 5.97 -25.52
CA ASN A 178 6.04 4.98 -26.58
C ASN A 178 6.04 3.56 -26.00
N GLU A 179 4.94 2.82 -26.21
CA GLU A 179 4.79 1.45 -25.69
C GLU A 179 5.87 0.47 -26.17
N ASP A 180 6.53 0.71 -27.30
CA ASP A 180 7.61 -0.16 -27.76
C ASP A 180 8.93 0.06 -27.01
N PHE A 181 9.10 1.19 -26.31
CA PHE A 181 10.36 1.59 -25.67
C PHE A 181 10.32 1.53 -24.14
N VAL A 182 9.17 1.25 -23.55
CA VAL A 182 9.07 1.09 -22.09
C VAL A 182 9.65 -0.25 -21.66
N LEU A 183 10.21 -0.31 -20.45
CA LEU A 183 10.72 -1.53 -19.84
C LEU A 183 9.86 -1.86 -18.60
N PRO A 184 9.06 -2.94 -18.62
CA PRO A 184 8.33 -3.38 -17.44
C PRO A 184 9.29 -3.66 -16.29
N PRO A 185 8.96 -3.27 -15.05
CA PRO A 185 9.82 -3.51 -13.90
C PRO A 185 9.91 -5.00 -13.61
N GLY A 186 11.04 -5.45 -13.07
CA GLY A 186 11.15 -6.79 -12.52
C GLY A 186 10.08 -7.04 -11.44
N PRO A 187 9.50 -8.25 -11.35
CA PRO A 187 9.89 -9.48 -12.04
C PRO A 187 9.20 -9.71 -13.40
N ILE A 188 8.56 -8.69 -14.00
CA ILE A 188 7.73 -8.85 -15.19
C ILE A 188 8.60 -9.08 -16.45
N PRO A 189 8.34 -10.12 -17.25
CA PRO A 189 9.04 -10.37 -18.51
C PRO A 189 8.80 -9.26 -19.54
N ASP A 190 9.83 -8.94 -20.32
CA ASP A 190 9.71 -8.01 -21.45
C ASP A 190 9.06 -8.72 -22.65
N SER A 191 7.83 -8.31 -22.97
CA SER A 191 7.09 -8.73 -24.16
C SER A 191 6.31 -7.54 -24.72
N ARG A 192 5.65 -7.71 -25.87
CA ARG A 192 4.77 -6.65 -26.41
C ARG A 192 3.59 -6.39 -25.48
N GLU A 193 2.98 -7.44 -24.94
CA GLU A 193 1.79 -7.38 -24.09
C GLU A 193 2.12 -6.70 -22.76
N THR A 194 3.22 -7.08 -22.11
CA THR A 194 3.63 -6.51 -20.82
C THR A 194 4.13 -5.07 -20.97
N ARG A 195 4.81 -4.73 -22.07
CA ARG A 195 5.19 -3.35 -22.38
C ARG A 195 3.97 -2.45 -22.59
N LYS A 196 2.99 -2.92 -23.35
CA LYS A 196 1.72 -2.19 -23.55
C LYS A 196 1.00 -1.96 -22.23
N ASP A 197 0.95 -2.97 -21.38
CA ASP A 197 0.32 -2.87 -20.06
C ASP A 197 1.05 -1.88 -19.15
N PHE A 198 2.39 -1.92 -19.16
CA PHE A 198 3.22 -1.00 -18.40
C PHE A 198 3.13 0.45 -18.93
N ALA A 199 3.01 0.65 -20.25
CA ALA A 199 2.78 1.99 -20.82
C ALA A 199 1.45 2.61 -20.37
N ARG A 200 0.42 1.79 -20.16
CA ARG A 200 -0.86 2.22 -19.56
C ARG A 200 -0.72 2.56 -18.08
N TYR A 201 0.05 1.76 -17.32
CA TYR A 201 0.44 2.13 -15.95
C TYR A 201 1.15 3.49 -15.92
N MET A 202 2.15 3.70 -16.79
CA MET A 202 2.89 4.97 -16.86
C MET A 202 1.98 6.16 -17.22
N THR A 203 0.94 5.94 -18.04
CA THR A 203 -0.08 6.96 -18.34
C THR A 203 -0.89 7.32 -17.08
N SER A 204 -1.31 6.31 -16.30
CA SER A 204 -1.98 6.53 -15.01
C SER A 204 -1.06 7.25 -14.01
N ALA A 205 0.21 6.84 -13.91
CA ALA A 205 1.20 7.45 -13.03
C ALA A 205 1.48 8.92 -13.40
N LYS A 206 1.54 9.25 -14.69
CA LYS A 206 1.65 10.65 -15.16
C LYS A 206 0.45 11.48 -14.69
N SER A 207 -0.75 10.92 -14.73
CA SER A 207 -1.95 11.61 -14.23
C SER A 207 -1.90 11.82 -12.71
N ALA A 208 -1.46 10.81 -11.95
CA ALA A 208 -1.26 10.93 -10.50
C ALA A 208 -0.25 12.04 -10.17
N ASP A 209 0.86 12.10 -10.90
CA ASP A 209 1.89 13.12 -10.71
C ASP A 209 1.37 14.55 -10.92
N LEU A 210 0.54 14.77 -11.94
CA LEU A 210 -0.12 16.07 -12.17
C LEU A 210 -1.01 16.46 -10.98
N CYS A 211 -1.74 15.50 -10.41
CA CYS A 211 -2.59 15.73 -9.25
C CYS A 211 -1.76 16.07 -8.01
N VAL A 212 -0.65 15.35 -7.78
CA VAL A 212 0.31 15.65 -6.71
C VAL A 212 0.83 17.08 -6.85
N GLY A 213 1.29 17.46 -8.05
CA GLY A 213 1.76 18.82 -8.33
C GLY A 213 0.72 19.88 -7.98
N ARG A 214 -0.53 19.68 -8.42
CA ARG A 214 -1.64 20.61 -8.16
C ARG A 214 -1.89 20.86 -6.67
N VAL A 215 -1.89 19.82 -5.85
CA VAL A 215 -2.14 19.92 -4.40
C VAL A 215 -0.94 20.53 -3.67
N LEU A 216 0.29 20.15 -4.05
CA LEU A 216 1.51 20.74 -3.49
C LEU A 216 1.66 22.23 -3.82
N ASP A 217 1.30 22.63 -5.05
CA ASP A 217 1.30 24.03 -5.48
C ASP A 217 0.30 24.85 -4.67
N ALA A 218 -0.91 24.34 -4.42
CA ALA A 218 -1.89 25.03 -3.58
C ALA A 218 -1.39 25.26 -2.15
N LEU A 219 -0.70 24.28 -1.56
CA LEU A 219 -0.08 24.41 -0.24
C LEU A 219 1.00 25.50 -0.23
N LYS A 220 1.81 25.56 -1.28
CA LYS A 220 2.87 26.55 -1.46
C LYS A 220 2.30 27.95 -1.69
N GLU A 221 1.31 28.11 -2.55
CA GLU A 221 0.62 29.38 -2.84
C GLU A 221 -0.04 29.95 -1.60
N LYS A 222 -0.60 29.09 -0.74
CA LYS A 222 -1.19 29.48 0.56
C LYS A 222 -0.13 29.83 1.61
N GLY A 223 1.16 29.57 1.35
CA GLY A 223 2.26 29.83 2.28
C GLY A 223 2.36 28.84 3.43
N LEU A 224 1.77 27.64 3.31
CA LEU A 224 1.67 26.66 4.40
C LEU A 224 2.78 25.61 4.40
N THR A 225 3.69 25.63 3.42
CA THR A 225 4.73 24.61 3.26
C THR A 225 5.62 24.46 4.50
N GLU A 226 6.03 25.55 5.14
CA GLU A 226 6.87 25.49 6.36
C GLU A 226 6.08 25.18 7.64
N GLU A 227 4.76 25.09 7.56
CA GLU A 227 3.88 24.74 8.67
C GLU A 227 3.27 23.35 8.52
N THR A 228 3.67 22.57 7.52
CA THR A 228 3.02 21.32 7.12
C THR A 228 4.02 20.18 6.97
N VAL A 229 3.74 19.04 7.62
CA VAL A 229 4.36 17.76 7.29
C VAL A 229 3.66 17.20 6.07
N ILE A 230 4.40 16.88 5.02
CA ILE A 230 3.87 16.35 3.77
C ILE A 230 4.35 14.91 3.61
N LEU A 231 3.40 13.99 3.51
CA LEU A 231 3.61 12.56 3.32
C LEU A 231 3.09 12.18 1.93
N VAL A 232 3.95 11.61 1.09
CA VAL A 232 3.57 11.01 -0.19
C VAL A 232 3.95 9.54 -0.21
N THR A 233 2.98 8.65 -0.42
CA THR A 233 3.22 7.20 -0.40
C THR A 233 2.26 6.46 -1.34
N THR A 234 2.43 5.15 -1.42
CA THR A 234 1.45 4.20 -1.98
C THR A 234 1.13 3.15 -0.93
N ASP A 235 0.14 2.29 -1.15
CA ASP A 235 -0.25 1.22 -0.23
C ASP A 235 0.59 -0.05 -0.42
N HIS A 236 0.80 -0.51 -1.65
CA HIS A 236 1.63 -1.68 -1.91
C HIS A 236 2.23 -1.67 -3.33
N GLY A 237 2.89 -2.77 -3.69
CA GLY A 237 3.47 -3.02 -5.01
C GLY A 237 2.46 -2.98 -6.17
N LEU A 238 2.98 -3.08 -7.40
CA LEU A 238 2.16 -3.06 -8.61
C LEU A 238 1.08 -4.15 -8.63
N ALA A 239 -0.06 -3.86 -9.26
CA ALA A 239 -1.09 -4.83 -9.57
C ALA A 239 -0.68 -5.75 -10.74
N GLU A 240 0.37 -6.55 -10.51
CA GLU A 240 0.94 -7.50 -11.47
C GLU A 240 1.21 -8.86 -10.81
N PRO A 241 1.28 -9.95 -11.58
CA PRO A 241 1.73 -11.24 -11.09
C PRO A 241 3.06 -11.14 -10.32
N PHE A 242 3.13 -11.78 -9.14
CA PHE A 242 4.28 -11.77 -8.24
C PHE A 242 4.63 -10.41 -7.60
N CYS A 243 3.71 -9.45 -7.63
CA CYS A 243 3.82 -8.16 -6.94
C CYS A 243 2.78 -8.06 -5.81
N LYS A 244 1.71 -7.29 -6.00
CA LYS A 244 0.53 -7.22 -5.10
C LYS A 244 0.10 -8.61 -4.60
N CYS A 245 -0.33 -8.67 -3.34
CA CYS A 245 -0.69 -9.89 -2.60
C CYS A 245 0.46 -10.86 -2.31
N THR A 246 1.73 -10.52 -2.59
CA THR A 246 2.89 -11.35 -2.25
C THR A 246 3.82 -10.65 -1.25
N LEU A 247 4.57 -11.42 -0.47
CA LEU A 247 5.56 -10.87 0.49
C LEU A 247 6.96 -10.66 -0.12
N TYR A 248 7.07 -10.70 -1.45
CA TYR A 248 8.25 -10.29 -2.20
C TYR A 248 8.44 -8.76 -2.15
N ASP A 249 9.64 -8.26 -2.40
CA ASP A 249 9.96 -6.81 -2.44
C ASP A 249 9.13 -6.09 -3.50
N SER A 250 8.79 -6.77 -4.59
CA SER A 250 7.86 -6.30 -5.61
C SER A 250 6.43 -6.10 -5.09
N GLY A 251 6.04 -6.77 -4.00
CA GLY A 251 4.73 -6.67 -3.37
C GLY A 251 4.70 -5.74 -2.15
N ILE A 252 5.67 -5.86 -1.25
CA ILE A 252 5.72 -5.06 -0.01
C ILE A 252 6.53 -3.77 -0.13
N GLY A 253 7.38 -3.63 -1.15
CA GLY A 253 8.20 -2.43 -1.34
C GLY A 253 7.37 -1.26 -1.83
N VAL A 254 7.36 -0.19 -1.05
CA VAL A 254 6.51 0.98 -1.27
C VAL A 254 7.32 2.26 -1.33
N ALA A 255 6.84 3.22 -2.11
CA ALA A 255 7.33 4.59 -2.07
C ALA A 255 6.88 5.26 -0.78
N LEU A 256 7.81 5.94 -0.10
CA LEU A 256 7.55 6.82 1.04
C LEU A 256 8.45 8.06 0.93
N LEU A 257 7.84 9.23 0.79
CA LEU A 257 8.51 10.53 0.84
C LEU A 257 7.91 11.34 1.98
N ILE A 258 8.76 11.88 2.85
CA ILE A 258 8.34 12.73 3.97
C ILE A 258 9.10 14.05 3.89
N ARG A 259 8.38 15.15 3.73
CA ARG A 259 8.90 16.49 3.99
C ARG A 259 8.42 16.94 5.36
N ALA A 260 9.35 17.20 6.28
CA ALA A 260 9.03 17.72 7.60
C ALA A 260 9.81 19.02 7.85
N PRO A 261 9.17 20.14 8.24
CA PRO A 261 9.85 21.41 8.44
C PRO A 261 11.05 21.30 9.40
N GLY A 262 12.18 21.89 9.01
CA GLY A 262 13.42 21.93 9.81
C GLY A 262 14.22 20.62 9.88
N LYS A 263 13.78 19.54 9.22
CA LYS A 263 14.50 18.25 9.22
C LYS A 263 15.66 18.22 8.22
N ARG A 264 16.79 17.64 8.63
CA ARG A 264 18.03 17.58 7.84
C ARG A 264 17.94 16.59 6.68
N ALA A 265 17.05 15.61 6.76
CA ALA A 265 16.83 14.65 5.68
C ALA A 265 16.03 15.20 4.49
N ASN A 266 15.44 16.40 4.59
CA ASN A 266 14.78 17.02 3.45
C ASN A 266 15.77 17.19 2.29
N GLY A 267 15.44 16.61 1.12
CA GLY A 267 16.31 16.62 -0.06
C GLY A 267 17.36 15.51 -0.08
N HIS A 268 17.31 14.56 0.86
CA HIS A 268 18.21 13.43 0.95
C HIS A 268 17.48 12.09 0.79
N VAL A 269 18.24 11.10 0.33
CA VAL A 269 17.82 9.69 0.37
C VAL A 269 18.11 9.14 1.77
N VAL A 270 17.20 8.30 2.27
CA VAL A 270 17.33 7.57 3.53
C VAL A 270 17.25 6.07 3.23
N ASP A 271 18.32 5.34 3.55
CA ASP A 271 18.47 3.92 3.22
C ASP A 271 18.15 2.96 4.39
N GLY A 272 17.89 3.49 5.58
CA GLY A 272 17.48 2.66 6.72
C GLY A 272 16.15 1.94 6.49
N LEU A 273 15.97 0.76 7.11
CA LEU A 273 14.75 -0.04 6.99
C LEU A 273 13.57 0.65 7.69
N VAL A 274 12.51 0.92 6.93
CA VAL A 274 11.26 1.54 7.39
C VAL A 274 10.07 0.62 7.11
N SER A 275 9.10 0.59 8.02
CA SER A 275 7.79 -0.03 7.83
C SER A 275 6.72 1.07 7.75
N HIS A 276 5.63 0.84 7.01
CA HIS A 276 4.47 1.73 7.08
C HIS A 276 3.90 1.88 8.49
N LEU A 277 4.09 0.90 9.38
CA LEU A 277 3.66 1.01 10.78
C LEU A 277 4.30 2.21 11.49
N ASP A 278 5.43 2.70 10.98
CA ASP A 278 6.22 3.78 11.57
C ASP A 278 5.63 5.16 11.33
N VAL A 279 4.74 5.29 10.33
CA VAL A 279 4.18 6.58 9.95
C VAL A 279 3.46 7.21 11.14
N PHE A 280 2.61 6.45 11.83
CA PHE A 280 1.86 6.94 12.98
C PHE A 280 2.78 7.42 14.14
N PRO A 281 3.69 6.59 14.71
CA PRO A 281 4.58 7.06 15.77
C PRO A 281 5.51 8.21 15.32
N THR A 282 5.91 8.25 14.04
CA THR A 282 6.69 9.36 13.48
C THR A 282 5.90 10.67 13.49
N LEU A 283 4.63 10.64 13.06
CA LEU A 283 3.76 11.81 13.11
C LEU A 283 3.54 12.28 14.55
N CYS A 284 3.37 11.38 15.51
CA CYS A 284 3.25 11.74 16.93
C CYS A 284 4.48 12.54 17.41
N ASP A 285 5.69 12.07 17.10
CA ASP A 285 6.93 12.75 17.50
C ASP A 285 7.15 14.08 16.78
N LEU A 286 6.85 14.16 15.48
CA LEU A 286 6.93 15.41 14.73
C LEU A 286 5.97 16.47 15.27
N LEU A 287 4.81 16.04 15.78
CA LEU A 287 3.79 16.92 16.32
C LEU A 287 3.94 17.20 17.82
N GLY A 288 4.81 16.48 18.53
CA GLY A 288 4.94 16.56 19.98
C GLY A 288 3.72 16.05 20.74
N ILE A 289 3.00 15.06 20.18
CA ILE A 289 1.81 14.44 20.78
C ILE A 289 2.20 13.08 21.37
N GLU A 290 1.65 12.75 22.55
CA GLU A 290 1.89 11.46 23.19
C GLU A 290 1.39 10.30 22.32
N LYS A 291 2.26 9.32 22.11
CA LYS A 291 1.98 8.12 21.30
C LYS A 291 0.97 7.21 22.02
N PRO A 292 -0.01 6.63 21.31
CA PRO A 292 -0.77 5.51 21.84
C PRO A 292 0.14 4.32 22.20
N GLY A 293 -0.11 3.68 23.34
CA GLY A 293 0.71 2.56 23.82
C GLY A 293 0.56 1.25 23.03
N TYR A 294 -0.38 1.17 22.09
CA TYR A 294 -0.63 -0.01 21.25
C TYR A 294 0.17 -0.02 19.94
N LEU A 295 0.92 1.04 19.64
CA LEU A 295 1.66 1.15 18.38
C LEU A 295 2.81 0.14 18.33
N GLU A 296 2.93 -0.56 17.21
CA GLU A 296 4.04 -1.49 16.92
C GLU A 296 5.18 -0.82 16.14
N GLY A 297 4.86 0.27 15.42
CA GLY A 297 5.86 1.02 14.65
C GLY A 297 6.90 1.72 15.53
N VAL A 298 8.05 2.03 14.92
CA VAL A 298 9.10 2.84 15.57
C VAL A 298 9.23 4.16 14.82
N SER A 299 9.28 5.27 15.55
CA SER A 299 9.40 6.60 14.97
C SER A 299 10.66 6.72 14.11
N ALA A 300 10.50 7.23 12.89
CA ALA A 300 11.56 7.55 11.95
C ALA A 300 12.13 8.96 12.14
N VAL A 301 11.74 9.71 13.17
CA VAL A 301 12.31 11.04 13.47
C VAL A 301 13.85 11.02 13.55
N PRO A 302 14.52 10.02 14.18
CA PRO A 302 15.98 9.93 14.15
C PRO A 302 16.56 9.94 12.72
N MET A 303 15.90 9.27 11.77
CA MET A 303 16.29 9.26 10.35
C MET A 303 15.99 10.58 9.62
N LEU A 304 14.98 11.31 10.07
CA LEU A 304 14.67 12.64 9.54
C LEU A 304 15.68 13.70 10.03
N ASP A 305 16.23 13.51 11.24
CA ASP A 305 17.28 14.35 11.81
C ASP A 305 18.68 13.99 11.32
N ASP A 306 18.92 12.72 10.99
CA ASP A 306 20.16 12.21 10.40
C ASP A 306 19.85 11.11 9.36
N PRO A 307 20.01 11.37 8.05
CA PRO A 307 19.73 10.41 6.98
C PRO A 307 20.47 9.06 7.09
N GLU A 308 21.60 9.05 7.81
CA GLU A 308 22.42 7.85 8.01
C GLU A 308 21.97 7.00 9.22
N ALA A 309 21.04 7.52 10.04
CA ALA A 309 20.57 6.80 11.22
C ALA A 309 19.78 5.54 10.83
N LYS A 310 19.83 4.52 11.69
CA LYS A 310 19.02 3.31 11.60
C LYS A 310 18.16 3.17 12.86
N ILE A 311 16.91 2.74 12.70
CA ILE A 311 15.95 2.54 13.79
C ILE A 311 15.65 1.06 14.04
N ARG A 312 16.07 0.17 13.12
CA ARG A 312 15.91 -1.29 13.20
C ARG A 312 16.75 -2.03 12.17
N ASP A 313 16.80 -3.35 12.32
CA ASP A 313 17.48 -4.28 11.41
C ASP A 313 16.52 -5.29 10.73
N GLU A 314 15.22 -5.27 11.06
CA GLU A 314 14.21 -6.20 10.53
C GLU A 314 12.82 -5.58 10.41
N ILE A 315 12.05 -5.96 9.39
CA ILE A 315 10.62 -5.67 9.29
C ILE A 315 9.84 -6.96 9.10
N PHE A 316 8.55 -6.90 9.42
CA PHE A 316 7.61 -7.99 9.26
C PHE A 316 6.44 -7.58 8.36
N ALA A 317 5.88 -8.54 7.65
CA ALA A 317 4.70 -8.34 6.82
C ALA A 317 3.86 -9.61 6.74
N GLU A 318 2.59 -9.45 6.41
CA GLU A 318 1.62 -10.55 6.38
C GLU A 318 0.59 -10.42 5.25
N VAL A 319 0.08 -11.57 4.80
CA VAL A 319 -1.14 -11.67 4.01
C VAL A 319 -2.05 -12.64 4.75
N ASN A 320 -3.36 -12.36 4.77
CA ASN A 320 -4.36 -13.27 5.33
C ASN A 320 -5.41 -13.57 4.26
N PHE A 321 -6.04 -12.51 3.74
CA PHE A 321 -7.01 -12.57 2.66
C PHE A 321 -6.77 -11.43 1.66
N HIS A 322 -7.07 -11.69 0.38
CA HIS A 322 -7.33 -10.62 -0.59
C HIS A 322 -8.72 -10.81 -1.21
N THR A 323 -8.84 -11.70 -2.19
CA THR A 323 -10.15 -12.25 -2.59
C THR A 323 -10.35 -13.66 -2.07
N SER A 324 -9.27 -14.44 -1.97
CA SER A 324 -9.23 -15.79 -1.41
C SER A 324 -8.33 -15.84 -0.16
N TYR A 325 -8.47 -16.91 0.63
CA TYR A 325 -7.65 -17.17 1.81
C TYR A 325 -6.23 -17.59 1.42
N GLU A 326 -5.22 -16.89 1.97
CA GLU A 326 -3.80 -17.13 1.71
C GLU A 326 -2.94 -16.57 2.86
N PRO A 327 -2.83 -17.29 3.99
CA PRO A 327 -2.06 -16.83 5.14
C PRO A 327 -0.54 -16.98 4.89
N ILE A 328 0.17 -15.85 4.86
CA ILE A 328 1.62 -15.79 4.66
C ILE A 328 2.21 -14.85 5.72
N ARG A 329 3.42 -15.15 6.22
CA ARG A 329 4.20 -14.25 7.08
C ARG A 329 5.63 -14.12 6.57
N CYS A 330 6.22 -12.95 6.79
CA CYS A 330 7.57 -12.63 6.35
C CYS A 330 8.34 -11.90 7.43
N ILE A 331 9.62 -12.23 7.56
CA ILE A 331 10.64 -11.39 8.20
C ILE A 331 11.67 -11.00 7.14
N ARG A 332 12.01 -9.72 7.10
CA ARG A 332 12.97 -9.15 6.15
C ARG A 332 14.01 -8.32 6.87
N THR A 333 15.27 -8.66 6.64
CA THR A 333 16.43 -7.89 7.10
C THR A 333 17.04 -7.10 5.93
N GLU A 334 18.18 -6.44 6.16
CA GLU A 334 18.92 -5.76 5.09
C GLU A 334 19.39 -6.73 3.99
N ARG A 335 19.81 -7.95 4.36
CA ARG A 335 20.36 -8.94 3.42
C ARG A 335 19.44 -10.12 3.13
N TYR A 336 18.80 -10.68 4.15
CA TYR A 336 18.02 -11.91 4.00
C TYR A 336 16.54 -11.68 4.26
N LYS A 337 15.71 -12.39 3.51
CA LYS A 337 14.26 -12.46 3.75
C LYS A 337 13.82 -13.90 3.88
N TYR A 338 12.97 -14.15 4.86
CA TYR A 338 12.34 -15.45 5.08
C TYR A 338 10.81 -15.31 5.04
N ILE A 339 10.16 -16.17 4.26
CA ILE A 339 8.70 -16.20 4.04
C ILE A 339 8.19 -17.59 4.40
N ARG A 340 7.07 -17.67 5.13
CA ARG A 340 6.36 -18.92 5.42
C ARG A 340 4.89 -18.83 5.02
N TYR A 341 4.43 -19.83 4.28
CA TYR A 341 3.03 -20.06 3.93
C TYR A 341 2.42 -21.00 4.97
N TYR A 342 1.31 -20.59 5.59
CA TYR A 342 0.67 -21.36 6.68
C TYR A 342 -0.45 -22.29 6.20
N ASP A 343 -0.71 -22.31 4.91
CA ASP A 343 -1.68 -23.20 4.27
C ASP A 343 -0.99 -24.24 3.38
N ALA A 344 -0.36 -25.22 4.01
CA ALA A 344 0.33 -26.31 3.31
C ALA A 344 -0.61 -27.17 2.43
N SER A 345 -1.93 -27.08 2.63
CA SER A 345 -2.91 -27.78 1.80
C SER A 345 -3.06 -27.20 0.39
N TYR A 346 -2.64 -25.95 0.19
CA TYR A 346 -2.78 -25.25 -1.09
C TYR A 346 -1.55 -24.39 -1.44
N LEU A 347 -0.55 -25.03 -2.03
CA LEU A 347 0.66 -24.37 -2.51
C LEU A 347 0.61 -24.02 -4.01
N ARG A 348 -0.58 -23.88 -4.61
CA ARG A 348 -0.74 -23.35 -5.97
C ARG A 348 -0.94 -21.83 -5.94
N ILE A 349 -0.68 -21.15 -7.06
CA ILE A 349 -0.96 -19.71 -7.17
C ILE A 349 -2.47 -19.43 -7.00
N ASN A 350 -2.81 -18.52 -6.08
CA ASN A 350 -4.19 -18.04 -5.90
C ASN A 350 -4.50 -17.02 -7.00
N GLN A 351 -4.97 -17.49 -8.16
CA GLN A 351 -5.16 -16.62 -9.33
C GLN A 351 -6.19 -15.50 -9.13
N SER A 352 -7.21 -15.71 -8.29
CA SER A 352 -8.14 -14.63 -7.94
C SER A 352 -7.50 -13.53 -7.09
N ASN A 353 -6.30 -13.74 -6.53
CA ASN A 353 -5.54 -12.70 -5.84
C ASN A 353 -4.68 -11.84 -6.79
N ILE A 354 -4.68 -12.14 -8.09
CA ILE A 354 -4.01 -11.39 -9.14
C ILE A 354 -5.06 -10.69 -9.99
N ASP A 355 -4.97 -9.37 -10.07
CA ASP A 355 -5.89 -8.55 -10.86
C ASP A 355 -5.81 -8.88 -12.36
N GLU A 356 -6.94 -8.75 -13.05
CA GLU A 356 -6.99 -9.00 -14.50
C GLU A 356 -6.17 -7.94 -15.26
N SER A 357 -5.24 -8.40 -16.09
CA SER A 357 -4.34 -7.55 -16.86
C SER A 357 -3.78 -8.27 -18.09
N LEU A 358 -3.25 -7.52 -19.06
CA LEU A 358 -2.54 -8.11 -20.20
C LEU A 358 -1.33 -8.92 -19.73
N THR A 359 -0.66 -8.47 -18.67
CA THR A 359 0.44 -9.21 -18.04
C THR A 359 -0.05 -10.52 -17.41
N LYS A 360 -1.18 -10.54 -16.69
CA LYS A 360 -1.74 -11.78 -16.15
C LYS A 360 -2.09 -12.76 -17.27
N ASP A 361 -2.68 -12.29 -18.36
CA ASP A 361 -2.97 -13.12 -19.54
C ASP A 361 -1.69 -13.71 -20.14
N TYR A 362 -0.64 -12.89 -20.30
CA TYR A 362 0.68 -13.34 -20.78
C TYR A 362 1.25 -14.49 -19.93
N PHE A 363 1.16 -14.38 -18.59
CA PHE A 363 1.61 -15.41 -17.66
C PHE A 363 0.72 -16.66 -17.71
N ASN A 364 -0.60 -16.50 -17.80
CA ASN A 364 -1.55 -17.61 -17.89
C ASN A 364 -1.30 -18.50 -19.12
N GLU A 365 -1.05 -17.89 -20.27
CA GLU A 365 -0.67 -18.60 -21.51
C GLU A 365 0.66 -19.37 -21.38
N ARG A 366 1.49 -19.01 -20.39
CA ARG A 366 2.84 -19.56 -20.15
C ARG A 366 2.93 -20.34 -18.85
N GLY A 367 1.78 -20.78 -18.34
CA GLY A 367 1.70 -21.76 -17.28
C GLY A 367 1.75 -21.20 -15.86
N LEU A 368 1.15 -20.02 -15.62
CA LEU A 368 1.00 -19.44 -14.28
C LEU A 368 0.25 -20.39 -13.33
N LYS A 369 -0.77 -21.09 -13.82
CA LYS A 369 -1.61 -22.01 -13.02
C LYS A 369 -0.86 -23.27 -12.57
N GLU A 370 0.20 -23.64 -13.28
CA GLU A 370 1.10 -24.75 -12.96
C GLU A 370 2.22 -24.35 -11.99
N GLN A 371 2.37 -23.07 -11.67
CA GLN A 371 3.37 -22.63 -10.69
C GLN A 371 2.96 -23.02 -9.27
N HIS A 372 3.97 -23.37 -8.48
CA HIS A 372 3.82 -23.74 -7.08
C HIS A 372 4.60 -22.78 -6.19
N LYS A 373 4.02 -22.51 -5.02
CA LYS A 373 4.64 -21.82 -3.90
C LYS A 373 5.49 -22.81 -3.12
N TYR A 374 6.45 -22.27 -2.39
CA TYR A 374 7.16 -23.01 -1.36
C TYR A 374 6.40 -22.88 -0.04
N GLU A 375 6.46 -23.90 0.82
CA GLU A 375 5.97 -23.78 2.19
C GLU A 375 6.83 -22.78 2.99
N GLU A 376 8.14 -22.87 2.83
CA GLU A 376 9.13 -21.96 3.39
C GLU A 376 10.08 -21.48 2.29
N ALA A 377 10.42 -20.19 2.30
CA ALA A 377 11.36 -19.61 1.36
C ALA A 377 12.36 -18.68 2.05
N LEU A 378 13.63 -18.79 1.66
CA LEU A 378 14.73 -17.93 2.10
C LEU A 378 15.40 -17.30 0.87
N TYR A 379 15.58 -15.98 0.87
CA TYR A 379 16.23 -15.24 -0.22
C TYR A 379 17.39 -14.40 0.30
N ASP A 380 18.50 -14.37 -0.45
CA ASP A 380 19.63 -13.44 -0.25
C ASP A 380 19.44 -12.24 -1.19
N LEU A 381 18.94 -11.14 -0.63
CA LEU A 381 18.55 -9.93 -1.37
C LEU A 381 19.74 -9.17 -1.97
N VAL A 382 20.97 -9.52 -1.62
CA VAL A 382 22.19 -8.94 -2.23
C VAL A 382 22.50 -9.62 -3.57
N PHE A 383 22.37 -10.95 -3.63
CA PHE A 383 22.69 -11.72 -4.84
C PHE A 383 21.46 -12.07 -5.69
N ASP A 384 20.28 -11.99 -5.10
CA ASP A 384 19.00 -12.32 -5.72
C ASP A 384 17.92 -11.30 -5.33
N VAL A 385 18.09 -10.07 -5.81
CA VAL A 385 17.18 -8.95 -5.57
C VAL A 385 15.77 -9.21 -6.11
N GLY A 386 15.63 -10.15 -7.06
CA GLY A 386 14.35 -10.56 -7.65
C GLY A 386 13.71 -11.77 -6.97
N GLU A 387 14.31 -12.29 -5.90
CA GLU A 387 13.77 -13.38 -5.07
C GLU A 387 13.39 -14.62 -5.91
N ARG A 388 14.26 -14.98 -6.85
CA ARG A 388 14.04 -16.08 -7.82
C ARG A 388 14.58 -17.42 -7.33
N ARG A 389 15.53 -17.43 -6.42
CA ARG A 389 16.20 -18.64 -5.92
C ARG A 389 15.90 -18.83 -4.43
N ASN A 390 15.00 -19.77 -4.15
CA ASN A 390 14.77 -20.21 -2.79
C ASN A 390 16.01 -20.96 -2.25
N LEU A 391 16.51 -20.53 -1.09
CA LEU A 391 17.66 -21.08 -0.37
C LEU A 391 17.25 -21.92 0.85
N ALA A 392 15.97 -21.98 1.19
CA ALA A 392 15.47 -22.74 2.33
C ALA A 392 15.78 -24.25 2.17
N GLY A 393 16.18 -24.88 3.27
CA GLY A 393 16.57 -26.30 3.28
C GLY A 393 17.98 -26.60 2.76
N LEU A 394 18.70 -25.62 2.21
CA LEU A 394 20.10 -25.81 1.80
C LEU A 394 21.03 -25.80 3.03
N PRO A 395 21.91 -26.80 3.22
CA PRO A 395 22.74 -26.93 4.42
C PRO A 395 23.59 -25.69 4.73
N GLU A 396 24.12 -25.01 3.72
CA GLU A 396 24.96 -23.83 3.88
C GLU A 396 24.20 -22.59 4.42
N PHE A 397 22.87 -22.55 4.26
CA PHE A 397 22.02 -21.46 4.75
C PHE A 397 21.23 -21.80 6.02
N GLY A 398 21.35 -23.03 6.52
CA GLY A 398 20.54 -23.54 7.63
C GLY A 398 20.66 -22.74 8.93
N THR A 399 21.80 -22.08 9.19
CA THR A 399 21.94 -21.18 10.36
C THR A 399 21.12 -19.91 10.19
N VAL A 400 21.15 -19.29 9.00
CA VAL A 400 20.39 -18.06 8.71
C VAL A 400 18.90 -18.34 8.71
N GLU A 401 18.49 -19.43 8.04
CA GLU A 401 17.10 -19.88 7.99
C GLU A 401 16.50 -20.05 9.39
N LYS A 402 17.16 -20.85 10.24
CA LYS A 402 16.69 -21.10 11.62
C LYS A 402 16.64 -19.83 12.46
N ALA A 403 17.60 -18.91 12.29
CA ALA A 403 17.62 -17.65 13.01
C ALA A 403 16.45 -16.74 12.62
N LEU A 404 16.14 -16.63 11.33
CA LEU A 404 15.02 -15.83 10.84
C LEU A 404 13.68 -16.47 11.20
N ALA A 405 13.53 -17.78 11.03
CA ALA A 405 12.33 -18.52 11.45
C ALA A 405 12.04 -18.31 12.95
N ALA A 406 13.06 -18.40 13.81
CA ALA A 406 12.89 -18.19 15.25
C ALA A 406 12.51 -16.74 15.62
N ARG A 407 13.01 -15.74 14.88
CA ARG A 407 12.62 -14.33 15.05
C ARG A 407 11.18 -14.10 14.59
N LEU A 408 10.78 -14.69 13.46
CA LEU A 408 9.40 -14.67 13.01
C LEU A 408 8.47 -15.33 14.04
N ASP A 409 8.79 -16.52 14.54
CA ASP A 409 7.98 -17.20 15.57
C ASP A 409 7.92 -16.42 16.90
N ARG A 410 8.94 -15.62 17.22
CA ARG A 410 8.89 -14.70 18.35
C ARG A 410 7.96 -13.52 18.08
N HIS A 411 8.07 -12.90 16.91
CA HIS A 411 7.18 -11.81 16.50
C HIS A 411 5.70 -12.24 16.57
N LEU A 412 5.36 -13.39 15.98
CA LEU A 412 3.99 -13.92 16.02
C LEU A 412 3.49 -14.18 17.45
N ARG A 413 4.39 -14.47 18.40
CA ARG A 413 4.04 -14.62 19.83
C ARG A 413 3.78 -13.28 20.48
N GLU A 414 4.65 -12.31 20.24
CA GLU A 414 4.60 -10.98 20.86
C GLU A 414 3.40 -10.18 20.38
N THR A 415 2.98 -10.36 19.12
CA THR A 415 1.81 -9.67 18.54
C THR A 415 0.49 -10.45 18.65
N ASP A 416 0.50 -11.60 19.33
CA ASP A 416 -0.64 -12.52 19.48
C ASP A 416 -1.29 -12.91 18.14
N ASP A 417 -0.46 -13.29 17.16
CA ASP A 417 -0.94 -13.60 15.81
C ASP A 417 -1.82 -14.87 15.82
N PRO A 418 -3.08 -14.79 15.35
CA PRO A 418 -4.02 -15.91 15.38
C PRO A 418 -3.56 -17.10 14.54
N ILE A 419 -2.67 -16.92 13.57
CA ILE A 419 -2.18 -18.03 12.73
C ILE A 419 -1.46 -19.10 13.55
N ARG A 420 -0.94 -18.73 14.73
CA ARG A 420 -0.32 -19.67 15.68
C ARG A 420 -1.29 -20.69 16.26
N ASN A 421 -2.59 -20.36 16.25
CA ASN A 421 -3.66 -21.20 16.77
C ASN A 421 -4.33 -22.03 15.65
N GLY A 422 -3.79 -22.00 14.43
CA GLY A 422 -4.32 -22.68 13.25
C GLY A 422 -4.84 -21.71 12.19
N GLY A 423 -5.63 -22.23 11.24
CA GLY A 423 -6.22 -21.42 10.18
C GLY A 423 -7.19 -20.35 10.72
N ILE A 424 -7.23 -19.20 10.04
CA ILE A 424 -8.13 -18.11 10.37
C ILE A 424 -9.53 -18.46 9.85
N SER A 425 -10.51 -18.45 10.75
CA SER A 425 -11.89 -18.76 10.42
C SER A 425 -12.50 -17.67 9.52
N VAL A 426 -13.27 -18.08 8.51
CA VAL A 426 -14.00 -17.18 7.62
C VAL A 426 -15.33 -16.81 8.26
N LEU A 427 -15.60 -15.52 8.44
CA LEU A 427 -16.88 -15.04 8.98
C LEU A 427 -17.98 -15.05 7.91
N PRO A 428 -19.26 -15.28 8.28
CA PRO A 428 -20.38 -15.35 7.33
C PRO A 428 -20.58 -14.09 6.46
N GLU A 429 -20.24 -12.92 6.98
CA GLU A 429 -20.33 -11.62 6.31
C GLU A 429 -19.17 -11.36 5.34
N TRP A 430 -18.09 -12.15 5.41
CA TRP A 430 -16.97 -12.00 4.51
C TRP A 430 -17.26 -12.68 3.18
N LYS A 431 -16.95 -11.97 2.10
CA LYS A 431 -16.99 -12.49 0.75
C LYS A 431 -15.62 -13.08 0.43
N VAL A 432 -15.46 -14.40 0.52
CA VAL A 432 -14.16 -15.08 0.28
C VAL A 432 -14.29 -16.08 -0.86
N ASN A 433 -13.47 -15.92 -1.89
CA ASN A 433 -13.37 -16.85 -3.01
C ASN A 433 -12.72 -18.17 -2.54
N ARG A 434 -13.13 -19.28 -3.14
CA ARG A 434 -12.39 -20.54 -3.09
C ARG A 434 -10.99 -20.34 -3.69
N LYS A 435 -10.01 -21.08 -3.20
CA LYS A 435 -8.58 -20.93 -3.58
C LYS A 435 -8.34 -21.25 -5.07
N GLU A 436 -9.21 -22.07 -5.66
CA GLU A 436 -9.22 -22.46 -7.07
C GLU A 436 -9.85 -21.41 -7.99
N CYS A 437 -10.47 -20.36 -7.44
CA CYS A 437 -11.10 -19.32 -8.25
C CYS A 437 -10.05 -18.59 -9.10
N LEU A 438 -10.37 -18.38 -10.37
CA LEU A 438 -9.45 -17.76 -11.34
C LEU A 438 -9.53 -16.24 -11.33
N THR A 439 -10.70 -15.69 -10.99
CA THR A 439 -11.00 -14.26 -11.16
C THR A 439 -11.42 -13.62 -9.84
N ALA A 440 -10.84 -12.46 -9.54
CA ALA A 440 -11.17 -11.67 -8.34
C ALA A 440 -12.67 -11.28 -8.28
N SER A 441 -13.25 -11.04 -9.45
CA SER A 441 -14.57 -10.46 -9.68
C SER A 441 -15.64 -11.49 -10.08
N SER A 442 -15.43 -12.78 -9.78
CA SER A 442 -16.41 -13.83 -10.12
C SER A 442 -17.81 -13.48 -9.63
N LYS A 443 -18.82 -13.72 -10.47
CA LYS A 443 -20.24 -13.56 -10.10
C LYS A 443 -20.90 -14.89 -9.75
N ASN A 444 -20.18 -16.00 -9.87
CA ASN A 444 -20.70 -17.33 -9.61
C ASN A 444 -20.73 -17.61 -8.09
N PRO A 445 -21.89 -17.86 -7.48
CA PRO A 445 -21.98 -18.19 -6.05
C PRO A 445 -21.14 -19.41 -5.63
N GLU A 446 -20.95 -20.38 -6.54
CA GLU A 446 -20.15 -21.58 -6.26
C GLU A 446 -18.67 -21.28 -6.08
N ASP A 447 -18.18 -20.12 -6.54
CA ASP A 447 -16.79 -19.73 -6.39
C ASP A 447 -16.47 -19.20 -4.99
N TYR A 448 -17.43 -19.17 -4.06
CA TYR A 448 -17.27 -18.62 -2.71
C TYR A 448 -17.24 -19.71 -1.62
N VAL A 449 -16.40 -19.51 -0.61
CA VAL A 449 -16.34 -20.33 0.62
C VAL A 449 -17.47 -19.97 1.57
N SER A 450 -17.79 -18.67 1.64
CA SER A 450 -18.89 -18.09 2.40
C SER A 450 -19.74 -17.25 1.46
N ALA A 451 -21.01 -17.62 1.31
CA ALA A 451 -21.97 -16.85 0.55
C ALA A 451 -22.57 -15.78 1.47
N VAL A 452 -22.23 -14.51 1.27
CA VAL A 452 -23.08 -13.45 1.80
C VAL A 452 -24.41 -13.53 1.06
N ASN A 453 -25.47 -13.89 1.80
CA ASN A 453 -26.86 -13.81 1.36
C ASN A 453 -27.09 -12.53 0.54
N SER A 454 -27.22 -12.66 -0.78
CA SER A 454 -27.41 -11.58 -1.73
C SER A 454 -28.82 -10.98 -1.69
N ASN A 455 -29.34 -10.73 -0.48
CA ASN A 455 -30.69 -10.21 -0.23
C ASN A 455 -30.71 -8.86 0.50
N ARG A 456 -29.60 -8.10 0.50
CA ARG A 456 -29.70 -6.64 0.71
C ARG A 456 -30.06 -5.98 -0.61
N LYS A 457 -31.36 -6.00 -0.91
CA LYS A 457 -31.98 -5.13 -1.91
C LYS A 457 -31.54 -3.69 -1.66
N ARG A 458 -31.12 -3.02 -2.73
CA ARG A 458 -31.13 -1.56 -2.85
C ARG A 458 -32.51 -1.06 -2.41
N SER A 459 -32.54 -0.23 -1.38
CA SER A 459 -33.64 0.69 -1.08
C SER A 459 -33.12 2.09 -1.22
#